data_AF-Q1DA78-F1
#
_entry.id   AF-Q1DA78-F1
#
_cell.length_a   1.000
_cell.length_b   1.000
_cell.length_c   1.000
_cell.angle_alpha   90.00
_cell.angle_beta   90.00
_cell.angle_gamma   90.00
#
_symmetry.space_group_name_H-M   'P 1'
#
loop_
_entity.id
_entity.type
_entity.pdbx_description
1 polymer ?
#
loop_
_entity_poly.entity_id
_entity_poly.type
_entity_poly.pdbx_seq_one_letter_code
_entity_poly.pdbx_strand_id
1 'polypeptide(L)'
;MPPATSLVYHRAMPTHETKATAISGKETTVPLLPCVSADETLAFYQALGFTVTYQMTKPYLYLALRWSDIELHFGKGAKSLDPSEENSGGCLVMVDSVEPYHRAFTDALRAKYGKVLATGRPRITRFRPGQSRFSLIDPTGNNIIFIQRDEPEDLEYGGSAKLTGLAKAIDNARILREFKNDDKAAARALDIGLARYEAEAPVVDRVRALAARMELAIALGDATTGRALKQQLQAVPLPEEARSQLSDELKAAERLEDWLARTRPDPAPSQRTGSPRRRR
;
A
#
# COMPACT_ATOMS: atom_id res chain seq x y z
N MET A 1 59.21 11.45 2.03
CA MET A 1 58.08 10.69 1.50
C MET A 1 58.47 9.21 1.40
N PRO A 2 57.90 8.34 2.23
CA PRO A 2 57.85 6.90 1.97
C PRO A 2 56.48 6.50 1.40
N PRO A 3 56.35 5.38 0.65
CA PRO A 3 55.13 5.01 -0.03
C PRO A 3 54.10 4.40 0.94
N ALA A 4 52.82 4.69 0.68
CA ALA A 4 51.69 4.14 1.40
C ALA A 4 51.47 2.67 1.03
N THR A 5 51.72 1.77 1.97
CA THR A 5 51.35 0.35 1.89
C THR A 5 49.83 0.23 2.08
N SER A 6 49.14 -0.25 1.03
CA SER A 6 47.72 -0.63 1.08
C SER A 6 47.55 -1.84 1.99
N LEU A 7 46.86 -1.66 3.13
CA LEU A 7 46.46 -2.75 4.01
C LEU A 7 45.02 -3.15 3.67
N VAL A 8 44.86 -4.14 2.79
CA VAL A 8 43.56 -4.76 2.50
C VAL A 8 43.17 -5.61 3.71
N TYR A 9 42.16 -5.16 4.46
CA TYR A 9 41.63 -5.90 5.59
C TYR A 9 40.66 -6.99 5.09
N HIS A 10 41.19 -8.14 4.67
CA HIS A 10 40.38 -9.35 4.49
C HIS A 10 40.13 -10.00 5.85
N ARG A 11 39.06 -9.60 6.54
CA ARG A 11 38.52 -10.38 7.65
C ARG A 11 37.57 -11.43 7.07
N ALA A 12 38.10 -12.63 6.83
CA ALA A 12 37.27 -13.81 6.58
C ALA A 12 36.39 -14.07 7.82
N MET A 13 35.07 -14.05 7.64
CA MET A 13 34.13 -14.53 8.65
C MET A 13 34.23 -16.06 8.72
N PRO A 14 34.34 -16.68 9.90
CA PRO A 14 34.36 -18.13 10.01
C PRO A 14 33.01 -18.69 9.57
N THR A 15 33.03 -19.54 8.55
CA THR A 15 31.90 -20.39 8.16
C THR A 15 31.72 -21.45 9.24
N HIS A 16 30.75 -21.23 10.14
CA HIS A 16 30.23 -22.30 10.97
C HIS A 16 29.47 -23.28 10.07
N GLU A 17 30.16 -24.30 9.58
CA GLU A 17 29.52 -25.51 9.05
C GLU A 17 28.71 -26.15 10.16
N THR A 18 27.43 -25.80 10.21
CA THR A 18 26.47 -26.45 11.08
C THR A 18 26.08 -27.74 10.37
N LYS A 19 26.56 -28.89 10.88
CA LYS A 19 26.03 -30.21 10.51
C LYS A 19 24.55 -30.27 10.94
N ALA A 20 23.66 -29.79 10.10
CA ALA A 20 22.23 -29.91 10.30
C ALA A 20 21.84 -31.39 10.15
N THR A 21 21.33 -31.95 11.23
CA THR A 21 20.63 -33.24 11.26
C THR A 21 19.45 -33.16 10.30
N ALA A 22 19.10 -34.27 9.62
CA ALA A 22 18.06 -34.27 8.59
C ALA A 22 16.68 -33.91 9.16
N ILE A 23 16.31 -32.63 9.04
CA ILE A 23 14.94 -32.14 9.24
C ILE A 23 14.13 -32.63 8.04
N SER A 24 13.04 -33.37 8.28
CA SER A 24 12.17 -33.95 7.23
C SER A 24 10.71 -33.52 7.38
N GLY A 25 10.44 -32.49 8.18
CA GLY A 25 9.11 -31.95 8.41
C GLY A 25 8.61 -31.06 7.27
N LYS A 26 7.30 -30.79 7.27
CA LYS A 26 6.71 -29.66 6.54
C LYS A 26 6.53 -28.53 7.55
N GLU A 27 7.51 -27.65 7.68
CA GLU A 27 7.43 -26.51 8.59
C GLU A 27 6.47 -25.45 8.04
N THR A 28 5.81 -24.73 8.92
CA THR A 28 4.95 -23.57 8.57
C THR A 28 5.13 -22.51 9.64
N THR A 29 5.13 -21.25 9.22
CA THR A 29 5.22 -20.10 10.12
C THR A 29 3.90 -19.37 10.14
N VAL A 30 3.48 -18.95 11.33
CA VAL A 30 2.28 -18.12 11.53
C VAL A 30 2.71 -16.88 12.33
N PRO A 31 2.48 -15.67 11.83
CA PRO A 31 2.81 -14.47 12.58
C PRO A 31 1.94 -14.36 13.83
N LEU A 32 2.57 -14.04 14.96
CA LEU A 32 1.89 -13.65 16.19
C LEU A 32 2.03 -12.15 16.39
N LEU A 33 1.00 -11.41 15.98
CA LEU A 33 0.99 -9.95 15.95
C LEU A 33 0.49 -9.37 17.29
N PRO A 34 0.98 -8.19 17.70
CA PRO A 34 0.40 -7.46 18.83
C PRO A 34 -1.06 -7.07 18.60
N CYS A 35 -1.84 -7.08 19.67
CA CYS A 35 -3.22 -6.61 19.70
C CYS A 35 -3.45 -5.75 20.94
N VAL A 36 -3.90 -4.51 20.75
CA VAL A 36 -4.31 -3.60 21.83
C VAL A 36 -5.79 -3.71 22.17
N SER A 37 -6.64 -4.01 21.17
CA SER A 37 -8.09 -4.16 21.32
C SER A 37 -8.59 -5.37 20.55
N ALA A 38 -9.07 -6.39 21.28
CA ALA A 38 -9.59 -7.61 20.68
C ALA A 38 -10.82 -7.32 19.81
N ASP A 39 -11.73 -6.48 20.29
CA ASP A 39 -12.99 -6.16 19.62
C ASP A 39 -12.74 -5.41 18.30
N GLU A 40 -11.83 -4.42 18.30
CA GLU A 40 -11.47 -3.69 17.08
C GLU A 40 -10.75 -4.58 16.06
N THR A 41 -9.86 -5.44 16.54
CA THR A 41 -9.12 -6.40 15.69
C THR A 41 -10.08 -7.38 15.04
N LEU A 42 -10.95 -8.02 15.82
CA LEU A 42 -11.96 -8.94 15.31
C LEU A 42 -12.88 -8.24 14.30
N ALA A 43 -13.43 -7.07 14.66
CA ALA A 43 -14.33 -6.33 13.79
C ALA A 43 -13.68 -5.94 12.45
N PHE A 44 -12.41 -5.55 12.45
CA PHE A 44 -11.68 -5.17 11.25
C PHE A 44 -11.40 -6.37 10.34
N TYR A 45 -10.76 -7.42 10.86
CA TYR A 45 -10.39 -8.57 10.02
C TYR A 45 -11.63 -9.37 9.56
N GLN A 46 -12.67 -9.48 10.39
CA GLN A 46 -13.95 -10.07 9.95
C GLN A 46 -14.61 -9.24 8.84
N ALA A 47 -14.50 -7.89 8.89
CA ALA A 47 -14.98 -7.04 7.80
C ALA A 47 -14.24 -7.27 6.49
N LEU A 48 -12.97 -7.69 6.54
CA LEU A 48 -12.17 -8.10 5.38
C LEU A 48 -12.48 -9.54 4.91
N GLY A 49 -13.35 -10.26 5.64
CA GLY A 49 -13.75 -11.63 5.33
C GLY A 49 -12.97 -12.72 6.08
N PHE A 50 -12.06 -12.37 7.00
CA PHE A 50 -11.38 -13.38 7.81
C PHE A 50 -12.36 -14.11 8.72
N THR A 51 -12.16 -15.42 8.80
CA THR A 51 -12.86 -16.31 9.74
C THR A 51 -12.09 -16.37 11.05
N VAL A 52 -12.82 -16.34 12.17
CA VAL A 52 -12.23 -16.56 13.50
C VAL A 52 -12.12 -18.06 13.71
N THR A 53 -10.90 -18.58 13.78
CA THR A 53 -10.63 -20.01 14.02
C THR A 53 -10.42 -20.29 15.51
N TYR A 54 -9.98 -19.28 16.27
CA TYR A 54 -9.90 -19.34 17.73
C TYR A 54 -10.01 -17.95 18.35
N GLN A 55 -10.66 -17.86 19.52
CA GLN A 55 -10.79 -16.61 20.28
C GLN A 55 -10.71 -16.87 21.78
N MET A 56 -9.77 -16.20 22.45
CA MET A 56 -9.63 -16.16 23.90
C MET A 56 -9.27 -14.74 24.34
N THR A 57 -10.04 -14.17 25.26
CA THR A 57 -9.77 -12.84 25.85
C THR A 57 -9.34 -12.92 27.32
N LYS A 58 -9.53 -14.08 27.96
CA LYS A 58 -9.10 -14.37 29.34
C LYS A 58 -8.70 -15.86 29.47
N PRO A 59 -7.71 -16.21 30.31
CA PRO A 59 -6.90 -15.31 31.16
C PRO A 59 -5.86 -14.49 30.38
N TYR A 60 -5.56 -14.87 29.14
CA TYR A 60 -4.67 -14.13 28.23
C TYR A 60 -5.35 -13.91 26.89
N LEU A 61 -4.91 -12.88 26.17
CA LEU A 61 -5.43 -12.58 24.84
C LEU A 61 -4.75 -13.49 23.81
N TYR A 62 -5.56 -14.24 23.07
CA TYR A 62 -5.13 -14.98 21.88
C TYR A 62 -6.26 -15.06 20.86
N LEU A 63 -6.02 -14.56 19.66
CA LEU A 63 -6.96 -14.64 18.53
C LEU A 63 -6.25 -15.37 17.38
N ALA A 64 -6.96 -16.24 16.67
CA ALA A 64 -6.49 -16.85 15.43
C ALA A 64 -7.52 -16.56 14.34
N LEU A 65 -7.06 -15.97 13.24
CA LEU A 65 -7.86 -15.54 12.12
C LEU A 65 -7.32 -16.16 10.82
N ARG A 66 -8.22 -16.60 9.95
CA ARG A 66 -7.86 -17.20 8.66
C ARG A 66 -8.68 -16.63 7.51
N TRP A 67 -8.03 -16.32 6.40
CA TRP A 67 -8.65 -15.99 5.13
C TRP A 67 -7.87 -16.63 3.99
N SER A 68 -8.51 -17.47 3.17
CA SER A 68 -7.80 -18.37 2.26
C SER A 68 -6.73 -19.18 3.02
N ASP A 69 -5.53 -19.33 2.47
CA ASP A 69 -4.36 -19.96 3.10
C ASP A 69 -3.56 -19.02 4.02
N ILE A 70 -4.09 -17.82 4.33
CA ILE A 70 -3.42 -16.84 5.18
C ILE A 70 -3.94 -16.99 6.61
N GLU A 71 -3.03 -17.31 7.53
CA GLU A 71 -3.29 -17.36 8.97
C GLU A 71 -2.58 -16.20 9.68
N LEU A 72 -3.32 -15.45 10.49
CA LEU A 72 -2.82 -14.36 11.31
C LEU A 72 -3.25 -14.61 12.76
N HIS A 73 -2.27 -14.72 13.66
CA HIS A 73 -2.54 -14.86 15.08
C HIS A 73 -2.23 -13.55 15.81
N PHE A 74 -2.92 -13.30 16.91
CA PHE A 74 -2.78 -12.09 17.70
C PHE A 74 -2.61 -12.41 19.17
N GLY A 75 -1.63 -11.75 19.79
CA GLY A 75 -1.36 -11.82 21.22
C GLY A 75 -1.43 -10.44 21.86
N LYS A 76 -1.36 -10.39 23.20
CA LYS A 76 -1.34 -9.12 23.93
C LYS A 76 -0.14 -8.25 23.51
N GLY A 77 -0.41 -7.02 23.05
CA GLY A 77 0.64 -6.05 22.78
C GLY A 77 1.35 -5.55 24.05
N ALA A 78 2.53 -4.95 23.88
CA ALA A 78 3.24 -4.32 24.98
C ALA A 78 2.40 -3.19 25.62
N LYS A 79 2.55 -2.97 26.92
CA LYS A 79 1.77 -1.92 27.63
C LYS A 79 2.04 -0.51 27.11
N SER A 80 3.26 -0.26 26.64
CA SER A 80 3.71 1.02 26.08
C SER A 80 3.48 1.11 24.58
N LEU A 81 2.84 0.11 23.97
CA LEU A 81 2.60 0.12 22.53
C LEU A 81 1.62 1.24 22.21
N ASP A 82 2.07 2.23 21.44
CA ASP A 82 1.21 3.22 20.82
C ASP A 82 0.93 2.80 19.38
N PRO A 83 -0.32 2.39 19.05
CA PRO A 83 -0.71 2.12 17.67
C PRO A 83 -0.45 3.29 16.72
N SER A 84 -0.30 4.52 17.24
CA SER A 84 -0.03 5.73 16.47
C SER A 84 1.28 5.77 15.72
N GLU A 85 2.27 5.04 16.24
CA GLU A 85 3.62 4.94 15.67
C GLU A 85 3.73 3.92 14.53
N GLU A 86 2.71 3.07 14.32
CA GLU A 86 2.62 2.10 13.20
C GLU A 86 3.83 1.15 13.08
N ASN A 87 4.43 0.84 14.23
CA ASN A 87 5.60 -0.02 14.36
C ASN A 87 5.33 -1.23 15.26
N SER A 88 4.05 -1.59 15.43
CA SER A 88 3.61 -2.65 16.34
C SER A 88 4.10 -4.04 15.94
N GLY A 89 3.92 -4.39 14.68
CA GLY A 89 4.24 -5.71 14.15
C GLY A 89 4.06 -5.73 12.64
N GLY A 90 4.49 -6.81 12.00
CA GLY A 90 4.37 -6.95 10.55
C GLY A 90 4.29 -8.38 10.08
N CYS A 91 3.70 -8.55 8.92
CA CYS A 91 3.62 -9.82 8.21
C CYS A 91 3.85 -9.56 6.72
N LEU A 92 4.71 -10.37 6.09
CA LEU A 92 4.88 -10.38 4.66
C LEU A 92 4.08 -11.55 4.09
N VAL A 93 3.14 -11.23 3.20
CA VAL A 93 2.30 -12.20 2.51
C VAL A 93 2.75 -12.27 1.05
N MET A 94 3.47 -13.33 0.72
CA MET A 94 3.99 -13.54 -0.64
C MET A 94 2.91 -14.17 -1.53
N VAL A 95 2.57 -13.50 -2.63
CA VAL A 95 1.49 -13.90 -3.55
C VAL A 95 1.95 -13.84 -5.00
N ASP A 96 1.26 -14.56 -5.89
CA ASP A 96 1.61 -14.58 -7.32
C ASP A 96 1.12 -13.33 -8.04
N SER A 97 0.02 -12.73 -7.55
CA SER A 97 -0.51 -11.45 -8.03
C SER A 97 -1.15 -10.70 -6.88
N VAL A 98 -0.78 -9.44 -6.69
CA VAL A 98 -1.28 -8.60 -5.59
C VAL A 98 -2.64 -7.95 -5.87
N GLU A 99 -2.96 -7.70 -7.14
CA GLU A 99 -4.18 -7.00 -7.54
C GLU A 99 -5.48 -7.67 -7.04
N PRO A 100 -5.66 -9.00 -7.14
CA PRO A 100 -6.88 -9.66 -6.66
C PRO A 100 -7.10 -9.48 -5.15
N TYR A 101 -6.03 -9.50 -4.36
CA TYR A 101 -6.09 -9.31 -2.91
C TYR A 101 -6.45 -7.87 -2.56
N HIS A 102 -5.83 -6.89 -3.22
CA HIS A 102 -6.15 -5.47 -3.02
C HIS A 102 -7.61 -5.17 -3.33
N ARG A 103 -8.11 -5.70 -4.46
CA ARG A 103 -9.52 -5.55 -4.86
C ARG A 103 -10.46 -6.17 -3.83
N ALA A 104 -10.21 -7.40 -3.40
CA ALA A 104 -11.05 -8.08 -2.41
C ALA A 104 -11.17 -7.28 -1.10
N PHE A 105 -10.06 -6.77 -0.57
CA PHE A 105 -10.08 -5.95 0.64
C PHE A 105 -10.72 -4.58 0.42
N THR A 106 -10.45 -3.94 -0.72
CA THR A 106 -11.10 -2.67 -1.09
C THR A 106 -12.62 -2.81 -1.11
N ASP A 107 -13.13 -3.88 -1.73
CA ASP A 107 -14.57 -4.13 -1.86
C ASP A 107 -15.19 -4.48 -0.51
N ALA A 108 -14.51 -5.28 0.31
CA ALA A 108 -14.96 -5.63 1.65
C ALA A 108 -15.03 -4.39 2.57
N LEU A 109 -14.01 -3.53 2.55
CA LEU A 109 -14.02 -2.26 3.27
C LEU A 109 -15.15 -1.34 2.78
N ARG A 110 -15.34 -1.22 1.47
CA ARG A 110 -16.41 -0.40 0.89
C ARG A 110 -17.78 -0.92 1.30
N ALA A 111 -17.99 -2.23 1.29
CA ALA A 111 -19.24 -2.86 1.72
C ALA A 111 -19.52 -2.61 3.21
N LYS A 112 -18.49 -2.72 4.08
CA LYS A 112 -18.65 -2.56 5.53
C LYS A 112 -18.80 -1.09 5.95
N TYR A 113 -18.00 -0.20 5.38
CA TYR A 113 -17.82 1.18 5.87
C TYR A 113 -18.43 2.23 4.93
N GLY A 114 -19.00 1.84 3.79
CA GLY A 114 -19.51 2.75 2.76
C GLY A 114 -18.41 3.52 2.03
N LYS A 115 -17.15 3.15 2.24
CA LYS A 115 -15.95 3.75 1.65
C LYS A 115 -14.74 2.87 1.86
N VAL A 116 -13.69 3.13 1.11
CA VAL A 116 -12.36 2.60 1.43
C VAL A 116 -11.77 3.39 2.60
N LEU A 117 -11.02 2.70 3.46
CA LEU A 117 -10.22 3.32 4.51
C LEU A 117 -8.84 3.64 3.97
N ALA A 118 -8.65 4.80 3.33
CA ALA A 118 -7.39 5.16 2.66
C ALA A 118 -6.37 5.87 3.57
N THR A 119 -6.81 6.42 4.71
CA THR A 119 -6.00 7.25 5.61
C THR A 119 -6.28 6.91 7.07
N GLY A 120 -5.32 7.18 7.96
CA GLY A 120 -5.44 6.89 9.38
C GLY A 120 -5.29 5.40 9.67
N ARG A 121 -5.95 4.92 10.72
CA ARG A 121 -6.00 3.50 11.06
C ARG A 121 -7.41 3.07 11.46
N PRO A 122 -7.83 1.86 11.08
CA PRO A 122 -7.16 1.00 10.11
C PRO A 122 -7.21 1.59 8.69
N ARG A 123 -6.31 1.17 7.80
CA ARG A 123 -6.31 1.60 6.39
C ARG A 123 -5.73 0.56 5.43
N ILE A 124 -5.98 0.75 4.15
CA ILE A 124 -5.33 0.07 3.02
C ILE A 124 -4.61 1.12 2.16
N THR A 125 -3.39 0.81 1.70
CA THR A 125 -2.68 1.70 0.76
C THR A 125 -3.32 1.63 -0.62
N ARG A 126 -3.22 2.73 -1.40
CA ARG A 126 -3.65 2.71 -2.80
C ARG A 126 -2.80 1.75 -3.62
N PHE A 127 -3.38 1.30 -4.74
CA PHE A 127 -2.77 0.36 -5.66
C PHE A 127 -2.89 0.88 -7.09
N ARG A 128 -1.85 0.68 -7.89
CA ARG A 128 -1.84 0.99 -9.33
C ARG A 128 -1.57 -0.30 -10.12
N PRO A 129 -2.12 -0.43 -11.34
CA PRO A 129 -1.71 -1.50 -12.25
C PRO A 129 -0.18 -1.55 -12.39
N GLY A 130 0.40 -2.74 -12.28
CA GLY A 130 1.85 -2.97 -12.33
C GLY A 130 2.60 -2.72 -11.01
N GLN A 131 1.94 -2.26 -9.95
CA GLN A 131 2.53 -2.20 -8.62
C GLN A 131 2.66 -3.60 -8.04
N SER A 132 3.81 -3.91 -7.42
CA SER A 132 4.15 -5.25 -6.92
C SER A 132 3.76 -5.51 -5.48
N ARG A 133 3.24 -4.51 -4.76
CA ARG A 133 2.90 -4.62 -3.34
C ARG A 133 1.83 -3.65 -2.87
N PHE A 134 1.16 -3.97 -1.77
CA PHE A 134 0.35 -3.00 -1.01
C PHE A 134 0.37 -3.36 0.48
N SER A 135 -0.02 -2.41 1.33
CA SER A 135 -0.08 -2.60 2.79
C SER A 135 -1.49 -2.46 3.32
N LEU A 136 -1.84 -3.33 4.28
CA LEU A 136 -2.93 -3.14 5.22
C LEU A 136 -2.35 -2.75 6.57
N ILE A 137 -2.85 -1.65 7.13
CA ILE A 137 -2.52 -1.23 8.48
C ILE A 137 -3.76 -1.45 9.34
N ASP A 138 -3.63 -2.33 10.33
CA ASP A 138 -4.74 -2.70 11.20
C ASP A 138 -4.94 -1.69 12.36
N PRO A 139 -5.97 -1.83 13.21
CA PRO A 139 -6.23 -0.91 14.31
C PRO A 139 -5.09 -0.80 15.33
N THR A 140 -4.32 -1.88 15.52
CA THR A 140 -3.16 -1.91 16.42
C THR A 140 -1.92 -1.29 15.75
N GLY A 141 -1.96 -0.94 14.47
CA GLY A 141 -0.82 -0.43 13.73
C GLY A 141 0.12 -1.54 13.24
N ASN A 142 -0.35 -2.79 13.15
CA ASN A 142 0.41 -3.84 12.46
C ASN A 142 0.35 -3.61 10.95
N ASN A 143 1.45 -3.89 10.25
CA ASN A 143 1.57 -3.73 8.81
C ASN A 143 1.61 -5.09 8.09
N ILE A 144 0.52 -5.44 7.41
CA ILE A 144 0.44 -6.65 6.58
C ILE A 144 0.72 -6.25 5.15
N ILE A 145 1.87 -6.67 4.63
CA ILE A 145 2.36 -6.30 3.31
C ILE A 145 2.14 -7.48 2.37
N PHE A 146 1.30 -7.29 1.36
CA PHE A 146 1.13 -8.24 0.28
C PHE A 146 2.18 -7.92 -0.78
N ILE A 147 3.00 -8.90 -1.15
CA ILE A 147 4.16 -8.72 -2.03
C ILE A 147 4.11 -9.77 -3.14
N GLN A 148 4.25 -9.33 -4.38
CA GLN A 148 4.36 -10.21 -5.53
C GLN A 148 5.69 -10.99 -5.48
N ARG A 149 5.65 -12.30 -5.69
CA ARG A 149 6.85 -13.17 -5.52
C ARG A 149 8.02 -12.85 -6.43
N ASP A 150 7.76 -12.31 -7.61
CA ASP A 150 8.77 -11.95 -8.61
C ASP A 150 9.20 -10.47 -8.49
N GLU A 151 8.84 -9.80 -7.40
CA GLU A 151 9.32 -8.46 -7.13
C GLU A 151 10.85 -8.44 -7.02
N PRO A 152 11.55 -7.54 -7.73
CA PRO A 152 13.01 -7.45 -7.66
C PRO A 152 13.51 -7.24 -6.23
N GLU A 153 14.51 -8.03 -5.82
CA GLU A 153 15.12 -7.96 -4.48
C GLU A 153 15.86 -6.63 -4.26
N ASP A 154 16.44 -6.06 -5.32
CA ASP A 154 17.21 -4.83 -5.26
C ASP A 154 16.37 -3.58 -5.56
N LEU A 155 16.30 -2.69 -4.57
CA LEU A 155 15.69 -1.36 -4.70
C LEU A 155 16.75 -0.27 -4.63
N GLU A 156 16.95 0.43 -5.75
CA GLU A 156 17.88 1.56 -5.83
C GLU A 156 17.21 2.84 -5.26
N TYR A 157 17.42 3.08 -3.95
CA TYR A 157 16.94 4.29 -3.29
C TYR A 157 17.43 5.56 -3.98
N GLY A 158 16.53 6.52 -4.19
CA GLY A 158 16.83 7.74 -4.95
C GLY A 158 16.56 7.63 -6.45
N GLY A 159 15.99 6.52 -6.90
CA GLY A 159 15.72 6.21 -8.30
C GLY A 159 16.93 5.60 -9.00
N SER A 160 16.68 4.82 -10.04
CA SER A 160 17.73 3.99 -10.61
C SER A 160 18.95 4.79 -11.09
N ALA A 161 20.14 4.26 -10.83
CA ALA A 161 21.41 4.82 -11.29
C ALA A 161 21.53 4.83 -12.82
N LYS A 162 20.74 4.01 -13.52
CA LYS A 162 20.68 3.96 -14.99
C LYS A 162 19.82 5.08 -15.59
N LEU A 163 19.00 5.74 -14.77
CA LEU A 163 18.14 6.84 -15.18
C LEU A 163 18.81 8.19 -14.89
N THR A 164 18.44 9.20 -15.66
CA THR A 164 18.90 10.59 -15.48
C THR A 164 17.73 11.55 -15.60
N GLY A 165 17.95 12.82 -15.23
CA GLY A 165 16.98 13.90 -15.38
C GLY A 165 15.62 13.59 -14.75
N LEU A 166 14.55 13.92 -15.48
CA LEU A 166 13.17 13.76 -15.02
C LEU A 166 12.78 12.29 -14.83
N ALA A 167 13.25 11.39 -15.69
CA ALA A 167 12.99 9.95 -15.57
C ALA A 167 13.47 9.39 -14.22
N LYS A 168 14.64 9.83 -13.73
CA LYS A 168 15.14 9.44 -12.41
C LYS A 168 14.28 9.98 -11.27
N ALA A 169 13.81 11.22 -11.39
CA ALA A 169 12.92 11.82 -10.38
C ALA A 169 11.58 11.08 -10.30
N ILE A 170 11.03 10.65 -11.45
CA ILE A 170 9.81 9.83 -11.52
C ILE A 170 10.01 8.50 -10.81
N ASP A 171 11.12 7.80 -11.08
CA ASP A 171 11.40 6.52 -10.43
C ASP A 171 11.64 6.67 -8.92
N ASN A 172 12.34 7.72 -8.48
CA ASN A 172 12.47 8.03 -7.06
C ASN A 172 11.11 8.27 -6.39
N ALA A 173 10.22 9.03 -7.03
CA ALA A 173 8.88 9.29 -6.52
C ALA A 173 8.03 8.00 -6.45
N ARG A 174 8.20 7.09 -7.40
CA ARG A 174 7.59 5.74 -7.36
C ARG A 174 8.06 4.97 -6.14
N ILE A 175 9.37 4.94 -5.88
CA ILE A 175 9.95 4.24 -4.71
C ILE A 175 9.42 4.82 -3.39
N LEU A 176 9.43 6.14 -3.24
CA LEU A 176 8.93 6.83 -2.04
C LEU A 176 7.45 6.52 -1.79
N ARG A 177 6.64 6.53 -2.84
CA ARG A 177 5.21 6.21 -2.75
C ARG A 177 4.96 4.74 -2.41
N GLU A 178 5.53 3.81 -3.17
CA GLU A 178 5.13 2.39 -3.14
C GLU A 178 5.84 1.57 -2.06
N PHE A 179 7.05 2.00 -1.67
CA PHE A 179 7.91 1.24 -0.75
C PHE A 179 8.06 1.93 0.60
N LYS A 180 7.88 3.25 0.66
CA LYS A 180 7.95 4.03 1.91
C LYS A 180 6.59 4.59 2.34
N ASN A 181 5.55 4.50 1.50
CA ASN A 181 4.26 5.13 1.75
C ASN A 181 4.37 6.64 2.06
N ASP A 182 5.39 7.31 1.51
CA ASP A 182 5.65 8.75 1.75
C ASP A 182 5.28 9.58 0.53
N ASP A 183 3.98 9.85 0.42
CA ASP A 183 3.42 10.68 -0.64
C ASP A 183 3.96 12.12 -0.62
N LYS A 184 4.29 12.65 0.55
CA LYS A 184 4.82 14.02 0.67
C LYS A 184 6.22 14.10 0.09
N ALA A 185 7.09 13.14 0.40
CA ALA A 185 8.41 13.06 -0.20
C ALA A 185 8.33 12.77 -1.70
N ALA A 186 7.44 11.87 -2.14
CA ALA A 186 7.23 11.59 -3.56
C ALA A 186 6.79 12.83 -4.34
N ALA A 187 5.85 13.61 -3.79
CA ALA A 187 5.40 14.87 -4.38
C ALA A 187 6.54 15.89 -4.51
N ARG A 188 7.32 16.07 -3.43
CA ARG A 188 8.49 16.96 -3.43
C ARG A 188 9.55 16.52 -4.44
N ALA A 189 9.81 15.22 -4.58
CA ALA A 189 10.76 14.70 -5.56
C ALA A 189 10.35 15.04 -7.00
N LEU A 190 9.06 14.95 -7.32
CA LEU A 190 8.53 15.35 -8.63
C LEU A 190 8.58 16.87 -8.83
N ASP A 191 8.24 17.66 -7.82
CA ASP A 191 8.29 19.13 -7.91
C ASP A 191 9.72 19.62 -8.20
N ILE A 192 10.72 19.05 -7.50
CA ILE A 192 12.15 19.34 -7.75
C ILE A 192 12.57 18.85 -9.15
N GLY A 193 12.14 17.66 -9.54
CA GLY A 193 12.45 17.07 -10.85
C GLY A 193 11.92 17.92 -12.00
N LEU A 194 10.66 18.33 -11.93
CA LEU A 194 10.02 19.20 -12.92
C LEU A 194 10.73 20.56 -13.00
N ALA A 195 10.94 21.23 -11.85
CA ALA A 195 11.60 22.53 -11.83
C ALA A 195 13.01 22.52 -12.45
N ARG A 196 13.74 21.40 -12.35
CA ARG A 196 15.12 21.30 -12.82
C ARG A 196 15.26 20.76 -14.25
N TYR A 197 14.41 19.83 -14.67
CA TYR A 197 14.64 19.03 -15.89
C TYR A 197 13.53 19.15 -16.92
N GLU A 198 12.41 19.84 -16.63
CA GLU A 198 11.23 19.86 -17.51
C GLU A 198 11.52 20.38 -18.92
N ALA A 199 12.34 21.42 -19.07
CA ALA A 199 12.60 22.06 -20.36
C ALA A 199 13.35 21.15 -21.35
N GLU A 200 14.18 20.23 -20.84
CA GLU A 200 15.02 19.33 -21.62
C GLU A 200 14.45 17.90 -21.68
N ALA A 201 13.42 17.61 -20.88
CA ALA A 201 12.85 16.28 -20.78
C ALA A 201 12.00 15.92 -22.02
N PRO A 202 11.99 14.64 -22.44
CA PRO A 202 11.02 14.15 -23.40
C PRO A 202 9.58 14.44 -22.95
N VAL A 203 8.70 14.77 -23.90
CA VAL A 203 7.28 15.08 -23.61
C VAL A 203 6.60 13.96 -22.81
N VAL A 204 6.96 12.71 -23.09
CA VAL A 204 6.46 11.51 -22.39
C VAL A 204 6.80 11.56 -20.89
N ASP A 205 8.05 11.90 -20.54
CA ASP A 205 8.48 11.97 -19.14
C ASP A 205 7.83 13.17 -18.44
N ARG A 206 7.67 14.31 -19.12
CA ARG A 206 6.94 15.45 -18.59
C ARG A 206 5.51 15.07 -18.21
N VAL A 207 4.81 14.38 -19.11
CA VAL A 207 3.43 13.94 -18.86
C VAL A 207 3.36 12.91 -17.74
N ARG A 208 4.28 11.94 -17.69
CA ARG A 208 4.36 10.99 -16.58
C ARG A 208 4.56 11.67 -15.23
N ALA A 209 5.48 12.64 -15.16
CA ALA A 209 5.75 13.39 -13.93
C ALA A 209 4.53 14.20 -13.50
N LEU A 210 3.89 14.95 -14.43
CA LEU A 210 2.69 15.72 -14.15
C LEU A 210 1.51 14.84 -13.71
N ALA A 211 1.27 13.70 -14.39
CA ALA A 211 0.22 12.75 -14.05
C ALA A 211 0.46 12.11 -12.67
N ALA A 212 1.69 11.67 -12.40
CA ALA A 212 2.06 11.12 -11.10
C ALA A 212 1.92 12.16 -9.97
N ARG A 213 2.27 13.42 -10.24
CA ARG A 213 2.16 14.51 -9.27
C ARG A 213 0.72 14.94 -9.01
N MET A 214 -0.12 14.90 -10.05
CA MET A 214 -1.56 15.15 -9.95
C MET A 214 -2.23 14.09 -9.07
N GLU A 215 -1.92 12.81 -9.30
CA GLU A 215 -2.44 11.73 -8.47
C GLU A 215 -1.98 11.88 -7.00
N LEU A 216 -0.71 12.26 -6.77
CA LEU A 216 -0.22 12.55 -5.42
C LEU A 216 -0.95 13.73 -4.77
N ALA A 217 -1.30 14.77 -5.53
CA ALA A 217 -2.11 15.87 -5.02
C ALA A 217 -3.49 15.39 -4.55
N ILE A 218 -4.15 14.50 -5.31
CA ILE A 218 -5.42 13.88 -4.92
C ILE A 218 -5.25 13.06 -3.64
N ALA A 219 -4.23 12.21 -3.57
CA ALA A 219 -3.94 11.39 -2.38
C ALA A 219 -3.70 12.24 -1.12
N LEU A 220 -3.09 13.41 -1.29
CA LEU A 220 -2.81 14.37 -0.20
C LEU A 220 -3.97 15.33 0.09
N GLY A 221 -5.08 15.26 -0.66
CA GLY A 221 -6.22 16.17 -0.52
C GLY A 221 -5.97 17.60 -1.01
N ASP A 222 -4.93 17.82 -1.80
CA ASP A 222 -4.57 19.12 -2.38
C ASP A 222 -5.30 19.35 -3.72
N ALA A 223 -6.58 19.70 -3.62
CA ALA A 223 -7.46 19.93 -4.77
C ALA A 223 -7.03 21.15 -5.63
N THR A 224 -6.30 22.11 -5.07
CA THR A 224 -5.83 23.28 -5.82
C THR A 224 -4.69 22.88 -6.74
N THR A 225 -3.67 22.21 -6.21
CA THR A 225 -2.56 21.69 -7.01
C THR A 225 -3.04 20.65 -8.02
N GLY A 226 -3.95 19.75 -7.61
CA GLY A 226 -4.54 18.76 -8.52
C GLY A 226 -5.21 19.38 -9.75
N ARG A 227 -6.02 20.43 -9.56
CA ARG A 227 -6.68 21.15 -10.67
C ARG A 227 -5.68 21.86 -11.59
N ALA A 228 -4.67 22.51 -11.02
CA ALA A 228 -3.63 23.18 -11.80
C ALA A 228 -2.86 22.19 -12.68
N LEU A 229 -2.45 21.05 -12.12
CA LEU A 229 -1.75 19.99 -12.86
C LEU A 229 -2.62 19.36 -13.95
N LYS A 230 -3.93 19.20 -13.69
CA LYS A 230 -4.88 18.72 -14.71
C LYS A 230 -4.94 19.67 -15.90
N GLN A 231 -5.00 20.98 -15.66
CA GLN A 231 -4.97 21.99 -16.73
C GLN A 231 -3.66 21.96 -17.51
N GLN A 232 -2.51 21.83 -16.82
CA GLN A 232 -1.21 21.71 -17.47
C GLN A 232 -1.13 20.46 -18.36
N LEU A 233 -1.60 19.30 -17.88
CA LEU A 233 -1.66 18.06 -18.66
C LEU A 233 -2.52 18.21 -19.93
N GLN A 234 -3.68 18.87 -19.82
CA GLN A 234 -4.57 19.11 -20.97
C GLN A 234 -3.95 20.07 -22.00
N ALA A 235 -3.04 20.94 -21.60
CA ALA A 235 -2.34 21.87 -22.48
C ALA A 235 -1.14 21.23 -23.21
N VAL A 236 -0.70 20.03 -22.83
CA VAL A 236 0.40 19.35 -23.50
C VAL A 236 -0.08 18.76 -24.83
N PRO A 237 0.48 19.18 -25.99
CA PRO A 237 0.18 18.53 -27.26
C PRO A 237 0.81 17.13 -27.27
N LEU A 238 -0.05 16.10 -27.29
CA LEU A 238 0.35 14.70 -27.35
C LEU A 238 -0.13 14.07 -28.66
N PRO A 239 0.77 13.48 -29.46
CA PRO A 239 0.38 12.57 -30.54
C PRO A 239 -0.45 11.40 -30.01
N GLU A 240 -1.30 10.83 -30.86
CA GLU A 240 -2.21 9.74 -30.46
C GLU A 240 -1.45 8.50 -29.97
N GLU A 241 -0.30 8.20 -30.59
CA GLU A 241 0.57 7.09 -30.19
C GLU A 241 1.10 7.28 -28.77
N ALA A 242 1.55 8.49 -28.43
CA ALA A 242 2.02 8.82 -27.09
C ALA A 242 0.89 8.80 -26.07
N ARG A 243 -0.33 9.21 -26.48
CA ARG A 243 -1.52 9.16 -25.64
C ARG A 243 -1.92 7.73 -25.30
N SER A 244 -1.85 6.82 -26.28
CA SER A 244 -2.09 5.39 -26.07
C SER A 244 -1.05 4.78 -25.11
N GLN A 245 0.22 5.12 -25.26
CA GLN A 245 1.30 4.64 -24.37
C GLN A 245 1.15 5.13 -22.93
N LEU A 246 0.58 6.32 -22.74
CA LEU A 246 0.39 6.97 -21.44
C LEU A 246 -1.01 6.81 -20.88
N SER A 247 -1.84 5.94 -21.48
CA SER A 247 -3.25 5.82 -21.08
C SER A 247 -3.38 5.44 -19.61
N ASP A 248 -2.47 4.63 -19.07
CA ASP A 248 -2.53 4.24 -17.68
C ASP A 248 -2.15 5.37 -16.75
N GLU A 249 -1.08 6.10 -17.01
CA GLU A 249 -0.68 7.24 -16.20
C GLU A 249 -1.74 8.35 -16.21
N LEU A 250 -2.33 8.62 -17.38
CA LEU A 250 -3.38 9.65 -17.53
C LEU A 250 -4.67 9.30 -16.79
N LYS A 251 -5.04 8.01 -16.74
CA LYS A 251 -6.23 7.52 -16.01
C LYS A 251 -5.97 7.32 -14.52
N ALA A 252 -4.72 7.40 -14.05
CA ALA A 252 -4.37 7.03 -12.67
C ALA A 252 -5.05 7.93 -11.63
N ALA A 253 -5.16 9.23 -11.91
CA ALA A 253 -5.88 10.18 -11.07
C ALA A 253 -7.38 9.89 -11.00
N GLU A 254 -8.04 9.65 -12.14
CA GLU A 254 -9.47 9.31 -12.20
C GLU A 254 -9.76 8.00 -11.46
N ARG A 255 -8.93 6.97 -11.67
CA ARG A 255 -9.02 5.71 -10.91
C ARG A 255 -8.85 5.91 -9.41
N LEU A 256 -7.97 6.82 -8.98
CA LEU A 256 -7.80 7.12 -7.56
C LEU A 256 -9.03 7.83 -7.00
N GLU A 257 -9.60 8.80 -7.72
CA GLU A 257 -10.83 9.48 -7.33
C GLU A 257 -11.99 8.48 -7.18
N ASP A 258 -12.16 7.58 -8.16
CA ASP A 258 -13.16 6.50 -8.11
C ASP A 258 -12.93 5.55 -6.94
N TRP A 259 -11.67 5.20 -6.65
CA TRP A 259 -11.33 4.34 -5.52
C TRP A 259 -11.67 4.99 -4.18
N LEU A 260 -11.42 6.29 -4.03
CA LEU A 260 -11.72 7.10 -2.84
C LEU A 260 -13.21 7.44 -2.70
N ALA A 261 -13.99 7.32 -3.77
CA ALA A 261 -15.41 7.64 -3.76
C ALA A 261 -16.17 6.81 -2.71
N ARG A 262 -17.08 7.50 -2.00
CA ARG A 262 -17.98 6.85 -1.05
C ARG A 262 -19.12 6.19 -1.80
N THR A 263 -19.50 4.98 -1.41
CA THR A 263 -20.78 4.43 -1.82
C THR A 263 -21.88 5.19 -1.09
N ARG A 264 -22.85 5.73 -1.84
CA ARG A 264 -24.08 6.23 -1.22
C ARG A 264 -24.83 5.02 -0.66
N PRO A 265 -25.37 5.08 0.58
CA PRO A 265 -26.24 4.03 1.06
C PRO A 265 -27.45 3.94 0.10
N ASP A 266 -27.88 2.71 -0.20
CA ASP A 266 -29.12 2.49 -0.93
C ASP A 266 -30.27 3.22 -0.22
N PRO A 267 -31.17 3.91 -0.94
CA PRO A 267 -32.37 4.45 -0.32
C PRO A 267 -33.12 3.28 0.33
N ALA A 268 -33.38 3.41 1.64
CA ALA A 268 -34.09 2.39 2.40
C ALA A 268 -35.40 2.02 1.67
N PRO A 269 -35.75 0.72 1.58
CA PRO A 269 -36.97 0.31 0.91
C PRO A 269 -38.16 1.02 1.55
N SER A 270 -38.91 1.79 0.74
CA SER A 270 -40.07 2.54 1.19
C SER A 270 -41.02 1.60 1.92
N GLN A 271 -41.22 1.81 3.22
CA GLN A 271 -42.25 1.11 3.97
C GLN A 271 -43.59 1.47 3.34
N ARG A 272 -44.16 0.56 2.57
CA ARG A 272 -45.56 0.64 2.14
C ARG A 272 -46.39 0.55 3.42
N THR A 273 -46.87 1.69 3.89
CA THR A 273 -47.86 1.78 4.96
C THR A 273 -49.14 1.13 4.47
N GLY A 274 -49.34 -0.13 4.86
CA GLY A 274 -50.61 -0.82 4.68
C GLY A 274 -51.68 -0.11 5.50
N SER A 275 -52.64 0.54 4.84
CA SER A 275 -53.84 1.04 5.50
C SER A 275 -54.66 -0.13 6.06
N PRO A 276 -55.16 -0.06 7.31
CA PRO A 276 -56.01 -1.10 7.84
C PRO A 276 -57.41 -0.99 7.23
N ARG A 277 -57.81 -2.00 6.44
CA ARG A 277 -59.22 -2.18 6.03
C ARG A 277 -60.06 -2.42 7.29
N ARG A 278 -60.87 -1.43 7.67
CA ARG A 278 -61.97 -1.58 8.63
C ARG A 278 -62.93 -2.66 8.14
N ARG A 279 -63.11 -3.73 8.93
CA ARG A 279 -64.21 -4.67 8.77
C ARG A 279 -65.51 -4.01 9.24
N ARG A 280 -66.55 -4.11 8.42
CA ARG A 280 -67.96 -4.01 8.84
C ARG A 280 -68.45 -5.40 9.19
#